data_AF-A0A1M7NGV3-F1
#
_entry.id   AF-A0A1M7NGV3-F1
#
_cell.length_a   1.000
_cell.length_b   1.000
_cell.length_c   1.000
_cell.angle_alpha   90.00
_cell.angle_beta   90.00
_cell.angle_gamma   90.00
#
_symmetry.space_group_name_H-M   'P 1'
#
loop_
_entity.id
_entity.type
_entity.pdbx_description
1 polymer ?
#
loop_
_entity_poly.entity_id
_entity_poly.type
_entity_poly.pdbx_seq_one_letter_code
_entity_poly.pdbx_strand_id
1 'polypeptide(L)'
;MNKKLYTACGAMALSLAACSSENGSISGTSTDPNTMALGSSSSVEESSSGGFGLNEYDLWNPLAGDFRVNTAVYASLLPANVQADGYWFWEARGADENEGGQSSIIWPVELGSDADSLSTVIESCQGICGVASLKKGAMTMQPFASVGFVMARDASGNPTPVDVSDWNGVCISYTSDSDASLVLDLGDSLGALFYDGFAFPAASLPKAVNPVTKCFNWSYFKIPSWKKENPDGWGQNTGLRAAKQLVGLMFRIQNEPGDYKFNIKYFGTKADGVPEVENPETAGDAGVADSSGEFVLYGYDGVLWTPTKNPDRVKTSFYAENVWPDNAVADGRWYWSADEDVGGMSSVKWPVALGAENSLTPVVELCKGVCGVASLKKGSSQTDPYVSLGFGIAKDASGEPLPVDISNWNAVCFEYYSEIPIRVELVVSDTSDGMPWAKLPSSRMAVKRCLDWGHFRLPKDSIAPYEGEINDMSDVTKMMMHGSYEASRIEEKVENAAKQTISVRLKIQDEVDGDYRFGIGAIHMMFIDENGAFIRDWQTEW
;
A
#
# COMPACT_ATOMS: atom_id res chain seq x y z
N MET A 1 -20.03 25.49 39.16
CA MET A 1 -19.17 26.54 39.75
C MET A 1 -18.68 26.06 41.11
N ASN A 2 -17.39 25.73 41.23
CA ASN A 2 -16.64 25.73 42.49
C ASN A 2 -15.16 25.64 42.15
N LYS A 3 -14.47 26.80 42.16
CA LYS A 3 -13.01 26.88 42.12
C LYS A 3 -12.50 26.72 43.55
N LYS A 4 -11.42 25.96 43.75
CA LYS A 4 -10.57 26.12 44.93
C LYS A 4 -9.09 26.06 44.55
N LEU A 5 -8.43 27.18 44.85
CA LEU A 5 -6.99 27.43 44.95
C LEU A 5 -6.51 27.06 46.37
N TYR A 6 -5.31 26.48 46.49
CA TYR A 6 -4.35 26.59 47.61
C TYR A 6 -2.98 26.16 47.02
N THR A 7 -1.89 26.94 46.94
CA THR A 7 -1.10 27.80 47.87
C THR A 7 -0.32 27.03 48.96
N ALA A 8 0.96 26.80 48.64
CA ALA A 8 2.22 26.85 49.42
C ALA A 8 2.27 26.61 50.94
N CYS A 9 3.25 25.79 51.36
CA CYS A 9 4.16 25.91 52.52
C CYS A 9 5.06 24.66 52.55
N GLY A 10 6.35 24.66 52.88
CA GLY A 10 7.25 25.70 53.37
C GLY A 10 8.69 25.18 53.40
N ALA A 11 9.65 26.10 53.39
CA ALA A 11 11.06 25.83 53.57
C ALA A 11 11.41 25.59 55.06
N MET A 12 12.38 24.72 55.32
CA MET A 12 13.25 24.83 56.49
C MET A 12 14.69 24.55 56.06
N ALA A 13 15.55 25.50 56.38
CA ALA A 13 16.99 25.50 56.15
C ALA A 13 17.74 25.33 57.49
N LEU A 14 19.07 25.17 57.37
CA LEU A 14 20.15 25.15 58.39
C LEU A 14 20.54 23.74 58.88
N SER A 15 21.81 23.35 58.99
CA SER A 15 23.10 24.02 58.75
C SER A 15 24.27 23.04 58.98
N LEU A 16 25.36 23.22 58.20
CA LEU A 16 26.80 23.14 58.53
C LEU A 16 27.38 21.89 59.26
N ALA A 17 28.40 21.25 58.66
CA ALA A 17 29.82 21.43 59.03
C ALA A 17 30.78 20.31 58.52
N ALA A 18 31.92 20.75 57.97
CA ALA A 18 33.30 20.26 58.15
C ALA A 18 33.88 19.00 57.45
N CYS A 19 34.76 19.31 56.48
CA CYS A 19 36.21 18.96 56.39
C CYS A 19 36.73 17.64 55.79
N SER A 20 37.74 17.86 54.91
CA SER A 20 38.91 17.03 54.52
C SER A 20 38.89 16.55 53.06
N SER A 21 39.57 17.20 52.10
CA SER A 21 41.02 17.10 51.75
C SER A 21 41.37 15.69 51.23
N GLU A 22 41.99 15.43 50.06
CA GLU A 22 43.07 16.09 49.33
C GLU A 22 43.22 15.56 47.87
N ASN A 23 43.84 16.39 47.02
CA ASN A 23 44.82 16.11 45.94
C ASN A 23 44.49 15.35 44.64
N GLY A 24 44.73 16.06 43.52
CA GLY A 24 45.02 15.51 42.19
C GLY A 24 44.81 16.50 41.03
N SER A 25 45.67 17.52 40.92
CA SER A 25 45.81 18.43 39.76
C SER A 25 46.26 17.66 38.50
N ILE A 26 45.96 18.07 37.25
CA ILE A 26 46.64 19.10 36.41
C ILE A 26 45.83 19.16 35.07
N SER A 27 45.24 20.30 34.65
CA SER A 27 45.71 21.31 33.66
C SER A 27 45.91 20.78 32.22
N GLY A 28 45.49 21.41 31.11
CA GLY A 28 44.91 22.73 30.84
C GLY A 28 44.16 22.71 29.48
N THR A 29 43.09 23.49 29.27
CA THR A 29 43.03 24.89 28.81
C THR A 29 43.73 25.18 27.47
N SER A 30 42.97 25.64 26.46
CA SER A 30 43.22 26.87 25.67
C SER A 30 42.22 26.95 24.51
N THR A 31 41.14 27.71 24.66
CA THR A 31 40.84 28.97 23.93
C THR A 31 40.17 28.82 22.57
N ASP A 32 38.86 29.06 22.54
CA ASP A 32 38.19 29.91 21.54
C ASP A 32 38.70 31.36 21.68
N PRO A 33 38.75 32.23 20.64
CA PRO A 33 37.54 32.64 19.90
C PRO A 33 37.71 33.02 18.40
N ASN A 34 36.61 33.03 17.64
CA ASN A 34 36.04 34.25 17.03
C ASN A 34 34.97 33.93 15.97
N THR A 35 33.80 34.52 16.17
CA THR A 35 32.72 34.73 15.21
C THR A 35 33.08 35.79 14.18
N MET A 36 32.82 35.54 12.89
CA MET A 36 32.45 36.55 11.87
C MET A 36 31.60 35.86 10.80
N ALA A 37 30.47 36.49 10.46
CA ALA A 37 29.50 36.05 9.47
C ALA A 37 29.77 36.65 8.07
N LEU A 38 29.15 36.01 7.06
CA LEU A 38 28.71 36.48 5.72
C LEU A 38 29.41 35.84 4.50
N GLY A 39 28.60 35.17 3.67
CA GLY A 39 28.61 35.38 2.21
C GLY A 39 28.99 34.22 1.29
N SER A 40 27.97 33.48 0.84
CA SER A 40 27.73 32.95 -0.51
C SER A 40 28.62 31.86 -1.18
N SER A 41 27.88 30.81 -1.57
CA SER A 41 27.93 29.99 -2.81
C SER A 41 29.25 29.38 -3.29
N SER A 42 29.29 28.05 -3.29
CA SER A 42 29.58 27.31 -4.52
C SER A 42 28.96 25.91 -4.48
N SER A 43 28.42 25.55 -5.62
CA SER A 43 27.79 24.30 -6.04
C SER A 43 28.70 23.09 -5.85
N VAL A 44 28.14 22.02 -5.29
CA VAL A 44 28.64 20.66 -5.49
C VAL A 44 27.46 19.83 -5.97
N GLU A 45 27.54 19.40 -7.23
CA GLU A 45 26.71 18.35 -7.78
C GLU A 45 27.14 17.02 -7.16
N GLU A 46 26.22 16.31 -6.51
CA GLU A 46 26.36 14.89 -6.20
C GLU A 46 25.10 14.13 -6.63
N SER A 47 25.25 13.48 -7.79
CA SER A 47 24.69 12.20 -8.20
C SER A 47 23.50 11.65 -7.41
N SER A 48 22.29 11.80 -7.96
CA SER A 48 21.08 11.11 -7.50
C SER A 48 21.10 9.63 -7.93
N SER A 49 21.61 8.77 -7.05
CA SER A 49 21.39 7.34 -7.10
C SER A 49 19.92 7.02 -6.80
N GLY A 50 19.22 6.53 -7.82
CA GLY A 50 17.95 5.78 -7.81
C GLY A 50 17.09 5.86 -6.54
N GLY A 51 16.28 6.92 -6.45
CA GLY A 51 15.21 7.01 -5.46
C GLY A 51 14.14 5.95 -5.73
N PHE A 52 13.92 5.06 -4.75
CA PHE A 52 12.70 4.28 -4.63
C PHE A 52 11.52 5.26 -4.58
N GLY A 53 10.60 5.17 -5.54
CA GLY A 53 9.44 6.06 -5.62
C GLY A 53 8.56 5.88 -4.38
N LEU A 54 8.45 6.93 -3.57
CA LEU A 54 7.42 7.08 -2.55
C LEU A 54 6.06 7.02 -3.25
N ASN A 55 5.20 6.06 -2.89
CA ASN A 55 3.80 6.17 -3.28
C ASN A 55 3.18 7.31 -2.47
N GLU A 56 2.26 8.07 -3.07
CA GLU A 56 1.61 9.24 -2.46
C GLU A 56 0.85 8.95 -1.15
N TYR A 57 0.60 7.67 -0.84
CA TYR A 57 -0.20 7.20 0.30
C TYR A 57 0.62 6.56 1.43
N ASP A 58 1.93 6.39 1.25
CA ASP A 58 2.79 5.76 2.24
C ASP A 58 3.17 6.78 3.32
N LEU A 59 2.63 6.59 4.53
CA LEU A 59 3.00 7.43 5.68
C LEU A 59 4.32 6.97 6.27
N TRP A 60 4.64 5.68 6.23
CA TRP A 60 5.89 5.17 6.78
C TRP A 60 6.31 3.86 6.12
N ASN A 61 7.52 3.85 5.58
CA ASN A 61 8.16 2.66 5.04
C ASN A 61 9.56 2.46 5.65
N PRO A 62 9.73 1.58 6.65
CA PRO A 62 11.03 1.35 7.27
C PRO A 62 12.07 0.79 6.28
N LEU A 63 11.64 0.14 5.20
CA LEU A 63 12.54 -0.38 4.16
C LEU A 63 13.14 0.73 3.28
N ALA A 64 12.51 1.91 3.25
CA ALA A 64 13.04 3.09 2.59
C ALA A 64 14.08 3.84 3.45
N GLY A 65 14.34 3.37 4.67
CA GLY A 65 15.22 4.03 5.64
C GLY A 65 14.52 5.10 6.49
N ASP A 66 13.18 5.11 6.50
CA ASP A 66 12.41 6.10 7.26
C ASP A 66 12.36 5.75 8.75
N PHE A 67 12.92 6.63 9.59
CA PHE A 67 12.87 6.51 11.05
C PHE A 67 11.66 7.20 11.69
N ARG A 68 10.87 7.93 10.89
CA ARG A 68 9.69 8.67 11.34
C ARG A 68 8.54 8.45 10.38
N VAL A 69 7.33 8.59 10.90
CA VAL A 69 6.14 8.64 10.07
C VAL A 69 6.08 9.99 9.36
N ASN A 70 5.96 9.98 8.04
CA ASN A 70 5.74 11.16 7.22
C ASN A 70 4.32 11.69 7.41
N THR A 71 4.07 12.37 8.53
CA THR A 71 2.81 13.07 8.79
C THR A 71 2.73 14.41 8.04
N ALA A 72 3.80 14.79 7.34
CA ALA A 72 3.91 16.02 6.57
C ALA A 72 3.33 15.93 5.16
N VAL A 73 2.92 14.73 4.68
CA VAL A 73 2.18 14.57 3.41
C VAL A 73 0.92 15.46 3.36
N TYR A 74 0.43 15.90 4.52
CA TYR A 74 -0.72 16.81 4.68
C TYR A 74 -0.36 18.16 5.32
N ALA A 75 0.93 18.54 5.32
CA ALA A 75 1.43 19.78 5.91
C ALA A 75 0.79 21.06 5.32
N SER A 76 0.09 20.98 4.18
CA SER A 76 -0.67 22.08 3.60
C SER A 76 -1.91 22.50 4.40
N LEU A 77 -2.37 21.69 5.38
CA LEU A 77 -3.59 21.95 6.17
C LEU A 77 -3.33 22.13 7.68
N LEU A 78 -2.08 22.23 8.14
CA LEU A 78 -1.78 22.43 9.56
C LEU A 78 -2.13 23.85 10.03
N PRO A 79 -2.64 24.02 11.27
CA PRO A 79 -2.84 25.34 11.86
C PRO A 79 -1.52 26.14 11.94
N ALA A 80 -1.62 27.46 11.93
CA ALA A 80 -0.45 28.32 12.10
C ALA A 80 0.28 28.00 13.42
N ASN A 81 1.61 27.83 13.35
CA ASN A 81 2.50 27.44 14.46
C ASN A 81 2.38 25.96 14.92
N VAL A 82 1.84 25.09 14.07
CA VAL A 82 1.84 23.63 14.25
C VAL A 82 2.76 23.00 13.20
N GLN A 83 3.60 22.06 13.61
CA GLN A 83 4.52 21.33 12.73
C GLN A 83 4.24 19.82 12.79
N ALA A 84 4.30 19.16 11.65
CA ALA A 84 4.27 17.70 11.56
C ALA A 84 5.42 17.09 12.40
N ASP A 85 5.13 16.01 13.14
CA ASP A 85 6.07 15.41 14.09
C ASP A 85 6.57 14.02 13.64
N GLY A 86 5.68 13.03 13.61
CA GLY A 86 5.98 11.69 13.12
C GLY A 86 6.86 10.84 14.02
N TYR A 87 7.20 11.31 15.22
CA TYR A 87 8.03 10.57 16.17
C TYR A 87 7.25 9.48 16.88
N TRP A 88 7.92 8.34 17.05
CA TRP A 88 7.43 7.19 17.78
C TRP A 88 7.52 7.39 19.31
N PHE A 89 6.59 6.78 20.04
CA PHE A 89 6.56 6.71 21.51
C PHE A 89 5.99 5.36 21.97
N TRP A 90 6.29 4.94 23.20
CA TRP A 90 5.74 3.69 23.77
C TRP A 90 5.43 3.73 25.28
N GLU A 91 6.05 4.60 26.07
CA GLU A 91 5.90 4.58 27.54
C GLU A 91 4.97 5.69 28.10
N ALA A 92 4.99 6.92 27.58
CA ALA A 92 4.30 8.05 28.24
C ALA A 92 2.80 8.22 27.91
N ARG A 93 2.33 7.71 26.77
CA ARG A 93 0.92 7.82 26.29
C ARG A 93 0.27 6.47 26.00
N GLY A 94 0.97 5.40 26.37
CA GLY A 94 0.64 4.03 25.97
C GLY A 94 0.84 2.98 27.07
N ALA A 95 1.26 3.38 28.27
CA ALA A 95 1.48 2.49 29.40
C ALA A 95 0.41 2.67 30.49
N ASP A 96 0.24 1.61 31.27
CA ASP A 96 -0.74 1.48 32.33
C ASP A 96 -0.25 1.95 33.71
N GLU A 97 0.97 2.48 33.78
CA GLU A 97 1.68 2.83 35.02
C GLU A 97 0.92 3.85 35.89
N ASN A 98 0.27 4.83 35.26
CA ASN A 98 -0.52 5.85 35.97
C ASN A 98 -1.70 5.25 36.76
N GLU A 99 -2.14 4.04 36.41
CA GLU A 99 -3.19 3.28 37.09
C GLU A 99 -2.64 2.08 37.89
N GLY A 100 -1.33 2.06 38.13
CA GLY A 100 -0.64 1.01 38.88
C GLY A 100 -0.30 -0.23 38.06
N GLY A 101 -0.37 -0.17 36.74
CA GLY A 101 0.13 -1.20 35.85
C GLY A 101 1.67 -1.23 35.80
N GLN A 102 2.23 -2.34 35.34
CA GLN A 102 3.68 -2.57 35.31
C GLN A 102 4.14 -3.14 33.96
N SER A 103 3.37 -2.87 32.91
CA SER A 103 3.64 -3.39 31.58
C SER A 103 4.81 -2.65 30.94
N SER A 104 5.60 -3.35 30.13
CA SER A 104 6.74 -2.77 29.42
C SER A 104 6.93 -3.40 28.04
N ILE A 105 7.77 -2.79 27.22
CA ILE A 105 8.19 -3.36 25.94
C ILE A 105 9.66 -3.75 26.02
N ILE A 106 9.94 -5.01 25.71
CA ILE A 106 11.29 -5.53 25.61
C ILE A 106 11.70 -5.48 24.14
N TRP A 107 12.66 -4.62 23.84
CA TRP A 107 13.21 -4.44 22.50
C TRP A 107 14.25 -5.52 22.18
N PRO A 108 14.36 -5.98 20.92
CA PRO A 108 15.31 -7.02 20.53
C PRO A 108 16.76 -6.53 20.45
N VAL A 109 16.94 -5.20 20.44
CA VAL A 109 18.23 -4.50 20.39
C VAL A 109 18.21 -3.33 21.37
N GLU A 110 19.38 -2.86 21.77
CA GLU A 110 19.50 -1.63 22.56
C GLU A 110 18.96 -0.43 21.75
N LEU A 111 18.23 0.46 22.42
CA LEU A 111 17.74 1.70 21.82
C LEU A 111 18.91 2.64 21.48
N GLY A 112 18.69 3.56 20.54
CA GLY A 112 19.73 4.46 20.06
C GLY A 112 20.34 5.34 21.17
N SER A 113 21.50 5.95 20.88
CA SER A 113 22.24 6.83 21.80
C SER A 113 21.49 8.09 22.20
N ASP A 114 20.53 8.52 21.37
CA ASP A 114 19.52 9.48 21.75
C ASP A 114 18.44 8.69 22.51
N ALA A 115 18.41 8.87 23.84
CA ALA A 115 17.39 8.27 24.69
C ALA A 115 16.03 8.50 24.01
N ASP A 116 15.36 7.40 23.69
CA ASP A 116 14.06 7.33 23.03
C ASP A 116 14.00 7.17 21.51
N SER A 117 15.13 6.94 20.83
CA SER A 117 15.11 6.59 19.41
C SER A 117 14.87 5.09 19.17
N LEU A 118 13.79 4.76 18.45
CA LEU A 118 13.54 3.43 17.89
C LEU A 118 14.35 3.14 16.61
N SER A 119 15.27 4.00 16.19
CA SER A 119 16.02 3.82 14.93
C SER A 119 16.74 2.48 14.83
N THR A 120 17.41 2.05 15.91
CA THR A 120 18.11 0.75 15.96
C THR A 120 17.14 -0.43 15.85
N VAL A 121 15.96 -0.31 16.47
CA VAL A 121 14.88 -1.29 16.35
C VAL A 121 14.37 -1.32 14.92
N ILE A 122 14.15 -0.16 14.29
CA ILE A 122 13.69 -0.03 12.90
C ILE A 122 14.65 -0.71 11.92
N GLU A 123 15.95 -0.47 12.06
CA GLU A 123 16.99 -1.09 11.23
C GLU A 123 17.04 -2.61 11.43
N SER A 124 17.00 -3.07 12.68
CA SER A 124 17.10 -4.50 13.02
C SER A 124 15.87 -5.29 12.59
N CYS A 125 14.68 -4.75 12.82
CA CYS A 125 13.41 -5.42 12.58
C CYS A 125 12.83 -5.17 11.19
N GLN A 126 13.36 -4.21 10.43
CA GLN A 126 12.73 -3.65 9.23
C GLN A 126 11.26 -3.22 9.52
N GLY A 127 11.08 -2.55 10.65
CA GLY A 127 9.79 -2.28 11.31
C GLY A 127 9.98 -2.03 12.81
N ILE A 128 8.91 -1.93 13.59
CA ILE A 128 9.01 -1.83 15.05
C ILE A 128 8.57 -3.14 15.66
N CYS A 129 9.54 -3.93 16.11
CA CYS A 129 9.31 -5.24 16.71
C CYS A 129 9.78 -5.30 18.16
N GLY A 130 9.07 -6.07 18.97
CA GLY A 130 9.36 -6.20 20.40
C GLY A 130 8.47 -7.24 21.07
N VAL A 131 8.65 -7.38 22.39
CA VAL A 131 7.79 -8.19 23.25
C VAL A 131 7.06 -7.26 24.20
N ALA A 132 5.73 -7.21 24.10
CA ALA A 132 4.89 -6.58 25.12
C ALA A 132 4.83 -7.52 26.34
N SER A 133 5.54 -7.16 27.42
CA SER A 133 5.52 -7.85 28.71
C SER A 133 4.43 -7.23 29.57
N LEU A 134 3.22 -7.78 29.51
CA LEU A 134 2.06 -7.28 30.21
C LEU A 134 2.04 -7.72 31.67
N LYS A 135 1.92 -6.75 32.59
CA LYS A 135 1.85 -7.00 34.02
C LYS A 135 0.77 -6.12 34.65
N LYS A 136 -0.27 -6.76 35.17
CA LYS A 136 -1.46 -6.09 35.72
C LYS A 136 -1.16 -5.17 36.91
N GLY A 137 -0.12 -5.45 37.70
CA GLY A 137 0.19 -4.67 38.89
C GLY A 137 -1.02 -4.53 39.82
N ALA A 138 -1.37 -3.28 40.16
CA ALA A 138 -2.53 -2.93 40.97
C ALA A 138 -3.80 -2.59 40.17
N MET A 139 -3.76 -2.69 38.84
CA MET A 139 -4.89 -2.33 38.00
C MET A 139 -6.09 -3.25 38.21
N THR A 140 -7.28 -2.69 38.02
CA THR A 140 -8.52 -3.47 38.00
C THR A 140 -8.81 -4.06 36.61
N MET A 141 -8.39 -3.36 35.55
CA MET A 141 -8.53 -3.76 34.14
C MET A 141 -7.39 -4.67 33.66
N GLN A 142 -7.48 -5.15 32.42
CA GLN A 142 -6.38 -5.87 31.79
C GLN A 142 -5.18 -4.93 31.52
N PRO A 143 -3.94 -5.37 31.80
CA PRO A 143 -2.73 -4.61 31.47
C PRO A 143 -2.62 -4.38 29.97
N PHE A 144 -1.90 -3.33 29.58
CA PHE A 144 -1.65 -3.04 28.17
C PHE A 144 -0.29 -2.40 27.95
N ALA A 145 0.22 -2.56 26.72
CA ALA A 145 1.37 -1.85 26.20
C ALA A 145 1.03 -1.33 24.81
N SER A 146 1.54 -0.15 24.46
CA SER A 146 1.25 0.46 23.17
C SER A 146 2.50 1.07 22.54
N VAL A 147 2.57 1.03 21.21
CA VAL A 147 3.53 1.81 20.42
C VAL A 147 2.74 2.70 19.49
N GLY A 148 3.06 3.98 19.44
CA GLY A 148 2.37 4.94 18.60
C GLY A 148 3.26 6.05 18.10
N PHE A 149 2.68 6.95 17.32
CA PHE A 149 3.37 8.15 16.85
C PHE A 149 2.48 9.37 16.98
N VAL A 150 3.11 10.53 17.14
CA VAL A 150 2.41 11.83 17.23
C VAL A 150 2.27 12.44 15.85
N MET A 151 1.09 12.98 15.55
CA MET A 151 0.80 13.61 14.26
C MET A 151 1.55 14.93 14.09
N ALA A 152 1.36 15.84 15.04
CA ALA A 152 1.92 17.19 15.00
C ALA A 152 2.12 17.77 16.40
N ARG A 153 2.97 18.80 16.50
CA ARG A 153 3.24 19.56 17.72
C ARG A 153 3.09 21.05 17.51
N ASP A 154 2.70 21.75 18.57
CA ASP A 154 2.74 23.21 18.61
C ASP A 154 4.18 23.73 18.80
N ALA A 155 4.37 25.05 18.73
CA ALA A 155 5.66 25.70 18.96
C ALA A 155 6.26 25.46 20.36
N SER A 156 5.46 24.96 21.33
CA SER A 156 5.93 24.61 22.67
C SER A 156 6.31 23.12 22.78
N GLY A 157 6.20 22.36 21.70
CA GLY A 157 6.48 20.93 21.65
C GLY A 157 5.33 20.04 22.13
N ASN A 158 4.14 20.60 22.37
CA ASN A 158 2.99 19.82 22.83
C ASN A 158 2.29 19.14 21.66
N PRO A 159 1.94 17.84 21.77
CA PRO A 159 1.12 17.16 20.78
C PRO A 159 -0.19 17.91 20.55
N THR A 160 -0.49 18.21 19.29
CA THR A 160 -1.60 19.08 18.88
C THR A 160 -2.53 18.32 17.95
N PRO A 161 -3.86 18.42 18.15
CA PRO A 161 -4.82 17.72 17.30
C PRO A 161 -4.80 18.28 15.87
N VAL A 162 -4.93 17.37 14.90
CA VAL A 162 -5.01 17.69 13.47
C VAL A 162 -6.24 17.02 12.84
N ASP A 163 -6.70 17.59 11.72
CA ASP A 163 -7.75 16.99 10.90
C ASP A 163 -7.11 16.12 9.82
N VAL A 164 -7.38 14.81 9.88
CA VAL A 164 -6.96 13.79 8.92
C VAL A 164 -8.18 13.09 8.30
N SER A 165 -9.35 13.73 8.35
CA SER A 165 -10.58 13.13 7.83
C SER A 165 -10.55 12.86 6.32
N ASP A 166 -9.66 13.55 5.59
CA ASP A 166 -9.37 13.38 4.17
C ASP A 166 -8.53 12.13 3.82
N TRP A 167 -7.90 11.47 4.80
CA TRP A 167 -7.18 10.22 4.56
C TRP A 167 -8.11 9.03 4.26
N ASN A 168 -9.43 9.23 4.40
CA ASN A 168 -10.49 8.23 4.33
C ASN A 168 -10.36 7.04 5.30
N GLY A 169 -9.24 6.94 6.02
CA GLY A 169 -8.91 5.86 6.91
C GLY A 169 -7.40 5.69 7.07
N VAL A 170 -7.02 4.57 7.68
CA VAL A 170 -5.62 4.22 7.91
C VAL A 170 -5.37 2.74 7.63
N CYS A 171 -4.20 2.44 7.09
CA CYS A 171 -3.68 1.10 6.85
C CYS A 171 -2.50 0.82 7.78
N ILE A 172 -2.43 -0.40 8.32
CA ILE A 172 -1.32 -0.90 9.13
C ILE A 172 -0.95 -2.31 8.66
N SER A 173 0.34 -2.58 8.49
CA SER A 173 0.84 -3.96 8.35
C SER A 173 1.52 -4.42 9.63
N TYR A 174 1.13 -5.58 10.17
CA TYR A 174 1.67 -6.06 11.44
C TYR A 174 1.72 -7.59 11.55
N THR A 175 2.48 -8.06 12.53
CA THR A 175 2.33 -9.38 13.17
C THR A 175 2.10 -9.19 14.67
N SER A 176 1.34 -10.08 15.30
CA SER A 176 1.09 -10.08 16.74
C SER A 176 0.74 -11.47 17.26
N ASP A 177 1.28 -11.83 18.43
CA ASP A 177 0.98 -13.08 19.14
C ASP A 177 -0.39 -13.07 19.84
N SER A 178 -0.99 -11.89 20.01
CA SER A 178 -2.36 -11.72 20.52
C SER A 178 -3.17 -10.78 19.65
N ASP A 179 -4.47 -10.72 19.91
CA ASP A 179 -5.30 -9.62 19.43
C ASP A 179 -4.73 -8.30 19.95
N ALA A 180 -4.79 -7.30 19.08
CA ALA A 180 -4.36 -5.94 19.31
C ALA A 180 -5.48 -4.98 18.89
N SER A 181 -5.22 -3.69 19.04
CA SER A 181 -6.11 -2.64 18.59
C SER A 181 -5.31 -1.50 17.98
N LEU A 182 -5.88 -0.89 16.95
CA LEU A 182 -5.42 0.41 16.46
C LEU A 182 -6.27 1.47 17.13
N VAL A 183 -5.65 2.32 17.94
CA VAL A 183 -6.32 3.31 18.80
C VAL A 183 -6.07 4.72 18.25
N LEU A 184 -7.14 5.52 18.16
CA LEU A 184 -7.08 6.94 17.82
C LEU A 184 -6.80 7.74 19.09
N ASP A 185 -5.57 8.23 19.27
CA ASP A 185 -5.22 9.12 20.39
C ASP A 185 -5.77 10.53 20.12
N LEU A 186 -6.61 11.02 21.03
CA LEU A 186 -7.24 12.34 20.97
C LEU A 186 -6.59 13.36 21.92
N GLY A 187 -5.50 12.96 22.59
CA GLY A 187 -4.78 13.74 23.58
C GLY A 187 -5.58 13.99 24.87
N ASP A 188 -4.91 14.57 25.86
CA ASP A 188 -5.42 14.68 27.24
C ASP A 188 -6.74 15.47 27.34
N SER A 189 -6.90 16.50 26.50
CA SER A 189 -8.08 17.39 26.53
C SER A 189 -9.39 16.65 26.25
N LEU A 190 -9.37 15.69 25.33
CA LEU A 190 -10.50 14.81 25.04
C LEU A 190 -10.39 13.49 25.80
N GLY A 191 -9.19 13.10 26.23
CA GLY A 191 -8.91 11.94 27.08
C GLY A 191 -9.85 11.82 28.27
N ALA A 192 -10.13 12.94 28.96
CA ALA A 192 -11.07 12.98 30.07
C ALA A 192 -12.49 12.52 29.71
N LEU A 193 -12.96 12.79 28.48
CA LEU A 193 -14.25 12.28 27.99
C LEU A 193 -14.21 10.78 27.73
N PHE A 194 -13.03 10.22 27.48
CA PHE A 194 -12.79 8.82 27.13
C PHE A 194 -12.22 7.99 28.27
N TYR A 195 -12.62 8.29 29.52
CA TYR A 195 -12.10 7.61 30.71
C TYR A 195 -10.57 7.70 30.71
N ASP A 196 -10.06 8.93 30.74
CA ASP A 196 -8.63 9.28 30.71
C ASP A 196 -7.81 8.53 29.63
N GLY A 197 -8.41 8.37 28.44
CA GLY A 197 -7.77 7.74 27.27
C GLY A 197 -7.86 6.20 27.21
N PHE A 198 -8.47 5.55 28.21
CA PHE A 198 -8.69 4.09 28.17
C PHE A 198 -9.77 3.69 27.16
N ALA A 199 -10.76 4.53 26.92
CA ALA A 199 -11.88 4.28 26.03
C ALA A 199 -11.79 5.05 24.70
N PHE A 200 -10.58 5.39 24.26
CA PHE A 200 -10.40 6.02 22.96
C PHE A 200 -10.96 5.16 21.81
N PRO A 201 -11.44 5.78 20.72
CA PRO A 201 -11.97 5.03 19.59
C PRO A 201 -10.91 4.09 19.02
N ALA A 202 -11.28 2.84 18.81
CA ALA A 202 -10.35 1.80 18.39
C ALA A 202 -10.96 0.88 17.33
N ALA A 203 -10.09 0.31 16.49
CA ALA A 203 -10.41 -0.76 15.56
C ALA A 203 -9.67 -2.04 15.98
N SER A 204 -10.32 -3.19 15.87
CA SER A 204 -9.75 -4.48 16.26
C SER A 204 -8.70 -4.94 15.23
N LEU A 205 -7.55 -5.39 15.73
CA LEU A 205 -6.49 -6.02 14.97
C LEU A 205 -6.38 -7.48 15.44
N PRO A 206 -6.95 -8.45 14.71
CA PRO A 206 -6.87 -9.86 15.11
C PRO A 206 -5.43 -10.34 15.22
N LYS A 207 -5.18 -11.32 16.09
CA LYS A 207 -3.90 -12.04 16.14
C LYS A 207 -3.44 -12.43 14.74
N ALA A 208 -2.16 -12.18 14.44
CA ALA A 208 -1.59 -12.44 13.13
C ALA A 208 -0.12 -12.88 13.26
N VAL A 209 0.13 -14.18 13.19
CA VAL A 209 1.50 -14.73 13.29
C VAL A 209 2.32 -14.53 12.00
N ASN A 210 1.64 -14.26 10.88
CA ASN A 210 2.23 -13.86 9.61
C ASN A 210 1.87 -12.41 9.31
N PRO A 211 2.70 -11.64 8.57
CA PRO A 211 2.39 -10.25 8.26
C PRO A 211 1.05 -10.11 7.54
N VAL A 212 0.16 -9.30 8.11
CA VAL A 212 -1.12 -8.94 7.50
C VAL A 212 -1.23 -7.43 7.39
N THR A 213 -1.89 -6.95 6.34
CA THR A 213 -2.27 -5.54 6.21
C THR A 213 -3.76 -5.40 6.49
N LYS A 214 -4.11 -4.46 7.37
CA LYS A 214 -5.50 -4.12 7.70
C LYS A 214 -5.72 -2.64 7.46
N CYS A 215 -6.81 -2.32 6.78
CA CYS A 215 -7.19 -0.96 6.43
C CYS A 215 -8.58 -0.64 6.94
N PHE A 216 -8.68 0.45 7.69
CA PHE A 216 -9.88 0.81 8.41
C PHE A 216 -10.37 2.16 7.91
N ASN A 217 -11.62 2.22 7.46
CA ASN A 217 -12.30 3.50 7.33
C ASN A 217 -12.43 4.14 8.72
N TRP A 218 -12.51 5.47 8.78
CA TRP A 218 -12.76 6.16 10.05
C TRP A 218 -14.04 5.65 10.73
N SER A 219 -15.04 5.19 9.99
CA SER A 219 -16.27 4.60 10.54
C SER A 219 -16.05 3.34 11.40
N TYR A 220 -14.92 2.62 11.27
CA TYR A 220 -14.61 1.39 12.02
C TYR A 220 -14.19 1.65 13.45
N PHE A 221 -13.66 2.84 13.72
CA PHE A 221 -13.19 3.17 15.05
C PHE A 221 -14.40 3.49 15.93
N LYS A 222 -14.66 2.58 16.87
CA LYS A 222 -15.77 2.69 17.82
C LYS A 222 -15.23 2.86 19.22
N ILE A 223 -16.03 3.48 20.08
CA ILE A 223 -15.78 3.47 21.52
C ILE A 223 -15.84 2.00 21.98
N PRO A 224 -14.89 1.51 22.79
CA PRO A 224 -14.91 0.15 23.29
C PRO A 224 -16.23 -0.21 23.97
N SER A 225 -16.77 -1.40 23.67
CA SER A 225 -18.11 -1.84 24.10
C SER A 225 -18.28 -1.94 25.62
N TRP A 226 -17.19 -2.09 26.38
CA TRP A 226 -17.23 -2.09 27.84
C TRP A 226 -17.64 -0.73 28.43
N LYS A 227 -17.43 0.36 27.68
CA LYS A 227 -17.91 1.69 28.06
C LYS A 227 -19.37 1.83 27.67
N LYS A 228 -20.24 1.64 28.67
CA LYS A 228 -21.70 1.63 28.50
C LYS A 228 -22.30 2.98 28.09
N GLU A 229 -21.62 4.08 28.43
CA GLU A 229 -22.09 5.44 28.17
C GLU A 229 -21.12 6.14 27.22
N ASN A 230 -21.62 6.49 26.04
CA ASN A 230 -20.87 7.29 25.09
C ASN A 230 -20.92 8.77 25.51
N PRO A 231 -19.81 9.52 25.41
CA PRO A 231 -19.85 10.96 25.62
C PRO A 231 -20.88 11.62 24.69
N ASP A 232 -21.52 12.68 25.16
CA ASP A 232 -22.57 13.37 24.41
C ASP A 232 -22.12 13.72 22.99
N GLY A 233 -22.88 13.28 22.00
CA GLY A 233 -22.58 13.49 20.58
C GLY A 233 -21.57 12.52 19.98
N TRP A 234 -20.90 11.66 20.73
CA TRP A 234 -19.86 10.75 20.20
C TRP A 234 -20.37 9.35 19.82
N GLY A 235 -21.64 9.02 20.08
CA GLY A 235 -22.19 7.68 19.84
C GLY A 235 -22.32 7.27 18.37
N GLN A 236 -22.53 8.22 17.45
CA GLN A 236 -22.54 7.97 16.00
C GLN A 236 -21.34 8.65 15.34
N ASN A 237 -20.74 8.00 14.34
CA ASN A 237 -19.58 8.51 13.60
C ASN A 237 -18.36 8.86 14.47
N THR A 238 -18.16 8.10 15.56
CA THR A 238 -17.07 8.33 16.54
C THR A 238 -15.71 8.49 15.87
N GLY A 239 -15.31 7.54 15.03
CA GLY A 239 -14.00 7.60 14.38
C GLY A 239 -13.86 8.72 13.35
N LEU A 240 -14.93 9.12 12.65
CA LEU A 240 -14.87 10.28 11.75
C LEU A 240 -14.71 11.59 12.54
N ARG A 241 -15.33 11.69 13.73
CA ARG A 241 -15.11 12.83 14.63
C ARG A 241 -13.70 12.83 15.21
N ALA A 242 -13.21 11.65 15.59
CA ALA A 242 -11.85 11.46 16.08
C ALA A 242 -10.80 11.85 15.03
N ALA A 243 -11.00 11.48 13.76
CA ALA A 243 -10.12 11.83 12.65
C ALA A 243 -9.97 13.35 12.46
N LYS A 244 -10.96 14.17 12.84
CA LYS A 244 -10.87 15.63 12.77
C LYS A 244 -10.03 16.28 13.87
N GLN A 245 -9.69 15.52 14.91
CA GLN A 245 -9.05 16.01 16.14
C GLN A 245 -7.99 15.04 16.62
N LEU A 246 -7.30 14.38 15.68
CA LEU A 246 -6.39 13.28 15.97
C LEU A 246 -5.04 13.81 16.43
N VAL A 247 -4.53 13.28 17.54
CA VAL A 247 -3.20 13.63 18.08
C VAL A 247 -2.17 12.57 17.72
N GLY A 248 -2.59 11.30 17.64
CA GLY A 248 -1.71 10.19 17.32
C GLY A 248 -2.47 8.91 16.99
N LEU A 249 -1.71 7.92 16.53
CA LEU A 249 -2.19 6.55 16.32
C LEU A 249 -1.36 5.60 17.17
N MET A 250 -2.00 4.61 17.78
CA MET A 250 -1.31 3.63 18.62
C MET A 250 -1.72 2.21 18.27
N PHE A 251 -0.73 1.36 18.07
CA PHE A 251 -0.89 -0.09 18.14
C PHE A 251 -0.85 -0.51 19.61
N ARG A 252 -1.95 -1.02 20.14
CA ARG A 252 -2.09 -1.40 21.56
C ARG A 252 -2.39 -2.89 21.68
N ILE A 253 -1.62 -3.59 22.51
CA ILE A 253 -1.94 -4.92 23.00
C ILE A 253 -2.48 -4.80 24.42
N GLN A 254 -3.70 -5.28 24.64
CA GLN A 254 -4.34 -5.34 25.96
C GLN A 254 -4.88 -6.76 26.16
N ASN A 255 -4.33 -7.47 27.14
CA ASN A 255 -4.65 -8.87 27.38
C ASN A 255 -4.37 -9.26 28.83
N GLU A 256 -4.54 -10.54 29.16
CA GLU A 256 -4.04 -11.11 30.41
C GLU A 256 -2.52 -10.92 30.55
N PRO A 257 -1.98 -10.96 31.79
CA PRO A 257 -0.55 -10.87 32.00
C PRO A 257 0.23 -11.94 31.24
N GLY A 258 1.32 -11.55 30.58
CA GLY A 258 2.11 -12.42 29.73
C GLY A 258 2.97 -11.66 28.72
N ASP A 259 3.74 -12.42 27.95
CA ASP A 259 4.66 -11.90 26.94
C ASP A 259 4.10 -12.13 25.55
N TYR A 260 3.96 -11.06 24.76
CA TYR A 260 3.38 -11.10 23.42
C TYR A 260 4.29 -10.43 22.40
N LYS A 261 4.77 -11.18 21.40
CA LYS A 261 5.58 -10.61 20.32
C LYS A 261 4.70 -9.82 19.36
N PHE A 262 5.25 -8.73 18.85
CA PHE A 262 4.64 -7.97 17.76
C PHE A 262 5.71 -7.43 16.80
N ASN A 263 5.27 -7.06 15.60
CA ASN A 263 6.07 -6.31 14.64
C ASN A 263 5.16 -5.42 13.80
N ILE A 264 5.36 -4.11 13.83
CA ILE A 264 4.68 -3.13 12.98
C ILE A 264 5.59 -2.85 11.78
N LYS A 265 5.11 -3.13 10.57
CA LYS A 265 5.93 -3.09 9.36
C LYS A 265 5.63 -1.92 8.42
N TYR A 266 4.47 -1.30 8.57
CA TYR A 266 4.00 -0.28 7.65
C TYR A 266 2.86 0.52 8.26
N PHE A 267 2.82 1.81 7.92
CA PHE A 267 1.64 2.66 8.07
C PHE A 267 1.40 3.45 6.77
N GLY A 268 0.12 3.58 6.41
CA GLY A 268 -0.30 4.35 5.25
C GLY A 268 -1.68 4.96 5.44
N THR A 269 -2.00 5.94 4.61
CA THR A 269 -3.39 6.38 4.50
C THR A 269 -4.20 5.33 3.75
N LYS A 270 -5.51 5.33 3.96
CA LYS A 270 -6.37 4.45 3.20
C LYS A 270 -6.62 5.07 1.83
N ALA A 271 -5.79 4.68 0.85
CA ALA A 271 -6.01 5.04 -0.55
C ALA A 271 -7.40 4.59 -1.01
N ASP A 272 -7.94 5.31 -1.99
CA ASP A 272 -9.24 4.97 -2.52
C ASP A 272 -9.23 3.57 -3.18
N GLY A 273 -10.17 2.71 -2.79
CA GLY A 273 -10.25 1.33 -3.29
C GLY A 273 -9.44 0.29 -2.49
N VAL A 274 -8.85 0.65 -1.35
CA VAL A 274 -8.40 -0.36 -0.39
C VAL A 274 -9.61 -0.90 0.38
N PRO A 275 -9.84 -2.21 0.38
CA PRO A 275 -11.08 -2.75 0.90
C PRO A 275 -11.21 -2.67 2.42
N GLU A 276 -12.47 -2.64 2.84
CA GLU A 276 -12.92 -2.56 4.22
C GLU A 276 -12.83 -3.93 4.93
N VAL A 277 -12.46 -3.94 6.21
CA VAL A 277 -12.47 -5.17 7.03
C VAL A 277 -13.91 -5.57 7.30
N GLU A 278 -14.36 -6.76 6.85
CA GLU A 278 -15.68 -7.26 7.23
C GLU A 278 -15.80 -7.40 8.76
N ASN A 279 -16.94 -6.93 9.29
CA ASN A 279 -17.23 -6.85 10.71
C ASN A 279 -16.98 -8.20 11.42
N PRO A 280 -16.04 -8.30 12.39
CA PRO A 280 -15.72 -9.56 13.06
C PRO A 280 -16.86 -10.12 13.91
N GLU A 281 -17.91 -9.36 14.19
CA GLU A 281 -19.04 -9.79 15.01
C GLU A 281 -20.04 -10.72 14.28
N THR A 282 -19.95 -10.84 12.95
CA THR A 282 -20.87 -11.68 12.14
C THR A 282 -20.25 -12.99 11.63
N ALA A 283 -19.00 -13.29 11.96
CA ALA A 283 -18.37 -14.57 11.61
C ALA A 283 -18.81 -15.68 12.60
N GLY A 284 -20.09 -16.06 12.50
CA GLY A 284 -20.56 -17.31 13.07
C GLY A 284 -19.89 -18.49 12.36
N ASP A 285 -19.11 -19.25 13.12
CA ASP A 285 -18.86 -20.68 12.96
C ASP A 285 -18.64 -21.19 11.52
N ALA A 286 -17.45 -20.97 10.98
CA ALA A 286 -16.95 -21.74 9.84
C ALA A 286 -15.41 -21.84 9.84
N GLY A 287 -14.90 -22.94 10.40
CA GLY A 287 -13.83 -23.72 9.77
C GLY A 287 -12.37 -23.28 9.94
N VAL A 288 -11.73 -23.85 10.98
CA VAL A 288 -10.43 -24.53 10.97
C VAL A 288 -9.26 -23.89 10.20
N ALA A 289 -8.27 -23.46 10.99
CA ALA A 289 -6.91 -23.16 10.56
C ALA A 289 -6.25 -24.35 9.86
N ASP A 290 -5.68 -24.11 8.66
CA ASP A 290 -4.65 -24.96 8.10
C ASP A 290 -3.26 -24.31 8.28
N SER A 291 -2.32 -25.15 8.64
CA SER A 291 -0.99 -24.87 9.22
C SER A 291 0.10 -24.54 8.20
N SER A 292 -0.23 -24.07 7.00
CA SER A 292 0.71 -23.96 5.87
C SER A 292 1.18 -22.55 5.51
N GLY A 293 0.74 -21.50 6.22
CA GLY A 293 1.31 -20.14 6.03
C GLY A 293 0.98 -19.48 4.69
N GLU A 294 -0.25 -19.68 4.19
CA GLU A 294 -0.64 -19.23 2.86
C GLU A 294 -1.45 -17.92 2.84
N PHE A 295 -1.17 -17.08 1.83
CA PHE A 295 -1.77 -15.77 1.57
C PHE A 295 -3.19 -15.96 1.00
N VAL A 296 -4.22 -15.49 1.71
CA VAL A 296 -5.63 -15.56 1.26
C VAL A 296 -6.19 -14.15 1.10
N LEU A 297 -6.45 -13.74 -0.15
CA LEU A 297 -7.16 -12.49 -0.48
C LEU A 297 -8.63 -12.81 -0.80
N TYR A 298 -9.54 -12.23 0.00
CA TYR A 298 -10.98 -12.22 -0.26
C TYR A 298 -11.26 -11.23 -1.41
N GLY A 299 -11.86 -11.70 -2.51
CA GLY A 299 -12.15 -10.85 -3.67
C GLY A 299 -13.26 -9.82 -3.42
N TYR A 300 -13.05 -8.61 -3.96
CA TYR A 300 -13.96 -7.48 -3.94
C TYR A 300 -14.64 -7.31 -5.31
N ASP A 301 -15.72 -6.53 -5.38
CA ASP A 301 -16.30 -6.11 -6.66
C ASP A 301 -15.29 -5.24 -7.44
N GLY A 302 -15.07 -5.58 -8.72
CA GLY A 302 -13.98 -5.03 -9.56
C GLY A 302 -12.78 -5.96 -9.75
N VAL A 303 -12.69 -7.07 -9.00
CA VAL A 303 -11.68 -8.12 -9.24
C VAL A 303 -12.12 -8.99 -10.41
N LEU A 304 -11.39 -8.91 -11.52
CA LEU A 304 -11.60 -9.78 -12.68
C LEU A 304 -11.10 -11.20 -12.38
N TRP A 305 -10.01 -11.37 -11.62
CA TRP A 305 -9.50 -12.70 -11.30
C TRP A 305 -8.66 -12.72 -10.02
N THR A 306 -8.94 -13.71 -9.16
CA THR A 306 -8.01 -14.19 -8.13
C THR A 306 -7.90 -15.72 -8.20
N PRO A 307 -6.71 -16.26 -7.88
CA PRO A 307 -6.45 -17.70 -7.87
C PRO A 307 -7.31 -18.47 -6.85
N THR A 308 -7.78 -17.80 -5.79
CA THR A 308 -8.57 -18.42 -4.70
C THR A 308 -10.06 -18.53 -5.01
N LYS A 309 -10.62 -17.63 -5.84
CA LYS A 309 -12.06 -17.61 -6.12
C LYS A 309 -12.43 -18.28 -7.43
N ASN A 310 -11.58 -18.17 -8.45
CA ASN A 310 -11.86 -18.75 -9.77
C ASN A 310 -10.54 -19.11 -10.47
N PRO A 311 -9.89 -20.21 -10.07
CA PRO A 311 -8.53 -20.52 -10.54
C PRO A 311 -8.44 -20.61 -12.07
N ASP A 312 -9.53 -21.01 -12.73
CA ASP A 312 -9.51 -21.37 -14.14
C ASP A 312 -9.95 -20.23 -15.07
N ARG A 313 -10.61 -19.20 -14.54
CA ARG A 313 -11.28 -18.19 -15.38
C ARG A 313 -11.28 -16.79 -14.80
N VAL A 314 -10.91 -15.84 -15.64
CA VAL A 314 -11.12 -14.41 -15.46
C VAL A 314 -12.61 -14.09 -15.66
N LYS A 315 -13.21 -13.32 -14.75
CA LYS A 315 -14.60 -12.86 -14.81
C LYS A 315 -14.71 -11.70 -15.81
N THR A 316 -14.78 -12.02 -17.10
CA THR A 316 -14.76 -11.03 -18.19
C THR A 316 -16.11 -10.40 -18.50
N SER A 317 -17.23 -10.99 -18.09
CA SER A 317 -18.57 -10.42 -18.33
C SER A 317 -18.99 -9.36 -17.32
N PHE A 318 -18.06 -8.87 -16.49
CA PHE A 318 -18.37 -7.79 -15.55
C PHE A 318 -18.75 -6.54 -16.38
N TYR A 319 -20.00 -6.09 -16.23
CA TYR A 319 -20.63 -5.02 -17.03
C TYR A 319 -20.76 -5.28 -18.55
N ALA A 320 -20.94 -6.54 -18.95
CA ALA A 320 -21.34 -6.90 -20.32
C ALA A 320 -22.81 -6.57 -20.65
N GLU A 321 -23.63 -6.28 -19.63
CA GLU A 321 -25.06 -6.04 -19.76
C GLU A 321 -25.33 -4.83 -20.68
N ASN A 322 -25.90 -5.10 -21.85
CA ASN A 322 -26.30 -4.16 -22.91
C ASN A 322 -25.22 -3.68 -23.89
N VAL A 323 -23.96 -4.14 -23.79
CA VAL A 323 -22.89 -3.74 -24.73
C VAL A 323 -22.43 -4.92 -25.59
N TRP A 324 -22.46 -6.14 -25.07
CA TRP A 324 -22.03 -7.33 -25.82
C TRP A 324 -23.13 -7.83 -26.75
N PRO A 325 -22.78 -8.46 -27.90
CA PRO A 325 -23.74 -9.14 -28.76
C PRO A 325 -24.57 -10.18 -27.98
N ASP A 326 -25.85 -10.37 -28.33
CA ASP A 326 -26.75 -11.32 -27.65
C ASP A 326 -26.24 -12.77 -27.65
N ASN A 327 -25.38 -13.13 -28.61
CA ASN A 327 -24.77 -14.46 -28.72
C ASN A 327 -23.43 -14.58 -27.98
N ALA A 328 -22.97 -13.53 -27.29
CA ALA A 328 -21.70 -13.52 -26.56
C ALA A 328 -21.83 -14.21 -25.21
N VAL A 329 -20.89 -15.11 -24.92
CA VAL A 329 -20.75 -15.79 -23.63
C VAL A 329 -19.37 -15.48 -23.08
N ALA A 330 -19.28 -15.12 -21.79
CA ALA A 330 -18.00 -14.90 -21.12
C ALA A 330 -17.11 -16.15 -21.22
N ASP A 331 -15.87 -15.98 -21.64
CA ASP A 331 -14.92 -17.08 -21.72
C ASP A 331 -14.00 -17.12 -20.48
N GLY A 332 -13.13 -16.11 -20.36
CA GLY A 332 -12.23 -15.93 -19.23
C GLY A 332 -11.11 -16.95 -19.12
N ARG A 333 -11.06 -17.94 -20.01
CA ARG A 333 -10.17 -19.10 -19.89
C ARG A 333 -8.73 -18.68 -20.16
N TRP A 334 -7.84 -19.04 -19.25
CA TRP A 334 -6.41 -18.89 -19.47
C TRP A 334 -5.91 -19.75 -20.64
N TYR A 335 -5.04 -19.18 -21.45
CA TYR A 335 -4.27 -19.86 -22.48
C TYR A 335 -2.82 -19.41 -22.44
N TRP A 336 -1.94 -20.20 -23.06
CA TRP A 336 -0.55 -19.82 -23.28
C TRP A 336 -0.09 -20.27 -24.66
N SER A 337 0.91 -19.60 -25.20
CA SER A 337 1.57 -19.97 -26.45
C SER A 337 3.03 -19.54 -26.44
N ALA A 338 3.81 -20.07 -27.39
CA ALA A 338 5.17 -19.66 -27.66
C ALA A 338 5.33 -19.34 -29.15
N ASP A 339 6.52 -18.89 -29.53
CA ASP A 339 6.91 -18.48 -30.88
C ASP A 339 7.22 -19.65 -31.86
N GLU A 340 6.77 -20.87 -31.56
CA GLU A 340 7.02 -22.04 -32.40
C GLU A 340 6.43 -21.88 -33.81
N ASP A 341 5.28 -21.21 -33.92
CA ASP A 341 4.57 -20.95 -35.17
C ASP A 341 5.35 -20.04 -36.14
N VAL A 342 6.28 -19.24 -35.61
CA VAL A 342 7.18 -18.39 -36.38
C VAL A 342 8.62 -18.93 -36.44
N GLY A 343 8.82 -20.19 -36.07
CA GLY A 343 10.12 -20.88 -36.13
C GLY A 343 11.03 -20.64 -34.92
N GLY A 344 10.48 -20.11 -33.83
CA GLY A 344 11.14 -19.99 -32.53
C GLY A 344 11.18 -21.31 -31.76
N MET A 345 11.95 -21.34 -30.69
CA MET A 345 12.09 -22.51 -29.81
C MET A 345 11.79 -22.15 -28.35
N SER A 346 11.02 -21.07 -28.13
CA SER A 346 10.68 -20.62 -26.79
C SER A 346 9.70 -21.58 -26.13
N SER A 347 9.75 -21.66 -24.80
CA SER A 347 8.89 -22.57 -24.03
C SER A 347 8.70 -22.06 -22.61
N VAL A 348 7.68 -22.56 -21.92
CA VAL A 348 7.49 -22.29 -20.49
C VAL A 348 7.78 -23.55 -19.69
N LYS A 349 8.70 -23.44 -18.73
CA LYS A 349 8.92 -24.46 -17.70
C LYS A 349 7.97 -24.19 -16.54
N TRP A 350 6.90 -24.97 -16.48
CA TRP A 350 5.90 -24.91 -15.42
C TRP A 350 6.41 -25.59 -14.14
N PRO A 351 6.04 -25.08 -12.95
CA PRO A 351 6.44 -25.69 -11.68
C PRO A 351 5.70 -27.01 -11.38
N VAL A 352 4.64 -27.30 -12.14
CA VAL A 352 3.83 -28.52 -12.08
C VAL A 352 3.35 -28.89 -13.48
N ALA A 353 3.03 -30.16 -13.70
CA ALA A 353 2.43 -30.61 -14.94
C ALA A 353 1.09 -29.90 -15.19
N LEU A 354 0.86 -29.49 -16.45
CA LEU A 354 -0.41 -28.87 -16.85
C LEU A 354 -1.56 -29.88 -16.77
N GLY A 355 -2.77 -29.36 -16.62
CA GLY A 355 -3.99 -30.15 -16.65
C GLY A 355 -4.35 -30.65 -18.06
N ALA A 356 -5.50 -31.33 -18.16
CA ALA A 356 -6.06 -31.71 -19.45
C ALA A 356 -6.20 -30.49 -20.38
N GLU A 357 -5.98 -30.70 -21.69
CA GLU A 357 -6.04 -29.64 -22.71
C GLU A 357 -5.10 -28.45 -22.41
N ASN A 358 -3.96 -28.70 -21.75
CA ASN A 358 -3.00 -27.68 -21.32
C ASN A 358 -3.57 -26.65 -20.31
N SER A 359 -4.57 -27.04 -19.51
CA SER A 359 -5.12 -26.16 -18.48
C SER A 359 -4.05 -25.71 -17.47
N LEU A 360 -4.07 -24.42 -17.12
CA LEU A 360 -3.19 -23.83 -16.12
C LEU A 360 -3.70 -24.05 -14.67
N THR A 361 -4.84 -24.69 -14.45
CA THR A 361 -5.41 -24.96 -13.11
C THR A 361 -4.36 -25.45 -12.10
N PRO A 362 -3.57 -26.50 -12.39
CA PRO A 362 -2.60 -27.00 -11.41
C PRO A 362 -1.52 -25.97 -11.08
N VAL A 363 -1.12 -25.17 -12.07
CA VAL A 363 -0.16 -24.06 -11.88
C VAL A 363 -0.79 -23.00 -10.99
N VAL A 364 -2.05 -22.63 -11.23
CA VAL A 364 -2.79 -21.65 -10.43
C VAL A 364 -2.90 -22.08 -8.97
N GLU A 365 -3.24 -23.35 -8.74
CA GLU A 365 -3.33 -23.94 -7.41
C GLU A 365 -1.97 -24.00 -6.71
N LEU A 366 -0.89 -24.33 -7.42
CA LEU A 366 0.44 -24.42 -6.82
C LEU A 366 1.05 -23.05 -6.52
N CYS A 367 0.98 -22.13 -7.49
CA CYS A 367 1.62 -20.82 -7.40
C CYS A 367 0.75 -19.79 -6.65
N LYS A 368 -0.52 -20.09 -6.35
CA LYS A 368 -1.54 -19.10 -5.98
C LYS A 368 -1.52 -17.94 -6.98
N GLY A 369 -1.56 -18.28 -8.27
CA GLY A 369 -1.32 -17.35 -9.38
C GLY A 369 -0.84 -18.10 -10.63
N VAL A 370 -0.62 -17.45 -11.76
CA VAL A 370 0.07 -18.10 -12.89
C VAL A 370 1.56 -17.84 -12.74
N CYS A 371 2.41 -18.87 -12.62
CA CYS A 371 3.86 -18.68 -12.51
C CYS A 371 4.68 -19.69 -13.31
N GLY A 372 5.88 -19.30 -13.74
CA GLY A 372 6.75 -20.17 -14.52
C GLY A 372 8.10 -19.54 -14.86
N VAL A 373 8.90 -20.30 -15.62
CA VAL A 373 10.15 -19.80 -16.22
C VAL A 373 9.99 -19.80 -17.73
N ALA A 374 10.00 -18.62 -18.34
CA ALA A 374 10.03 -18.43 -19.78
C ALA A 374 11.45 -18.72 -20.28
N SER A 375 11.62 -19.80 -21.05
CA SER A 375 12.86 -20.09 -21.77
C SER A 375 12.72 -19.49 -23.17
N LEU A 376 13.34 -18.34 -23.39
CA LEU A 376 13.30 -17.61 -24.66
C LEU A 376 14.46 -18.09 -25.53
N LYS A 377 14.14 -18.59 -26.73
CA LYS A 377 15.13 -19.08 -27.70
C LYS A 377 14.72 -18.75 -29.12
N LYS A 378 15.52 -17.92 -29.79
CA LYS A 378 15.18 -17.40 -31.13
C LYS A 378 15.01 -18.48 -32.20
N GLY A 379 15.81 -19.55 -32.13
CA GLY A 379 15.75 -20.63 -33.12
C GLY A 379 15.98 -20.12 -34.54
N SER A 380 15.04 -20.42 -35.43
CA SER A 380 15.05 -19.95 -36.83
C SER A 380 14.16 -18.71 -37.07
N SER A 381 13.50 -18.22 -36.02
CA SER A 381 12.58 -17.09 -36.12
C SER A 381 13.31 -15.80 -36.54
N GLN A 382 12.61 -15.02 -37.35
CA GLN A 382 13.05 -13.66 -37.72
C GLN A 382 12.65 -12.61 -36.68
N THR A 383 11.76 -12.96 -35.75
CA THR A 383 11.32 -12.08 -34.66
C THR A 383 12.04 -12.41 -33.36
N ASP A 384 11.96 -11.52 -32.38
CA ASP A 384 12.54 -11.77 -31.05
C ASP A 384 11.75 -12.87 -30.34
N PRO A 385 12.44 -13.78 -29.62
CA PRO A 385 11.80 -14.91 -28.99
C PRO A 385 10.79 -14.48 -27.92
N TYR A 386 9.67 -15.20 -27.85
CA TYR A 386 8.63 -14.89 -26.88
C TYR A 386 7.87 -16.11 -26.37
N VAL A 387 7.32 -15.94 -25.17
CA VAL A 387 6.18 -16.72 -24.69
C VAL A 387 5.04 -15.76 -24.36
N SER A 388 3.82 -16.24 -24.45
CA SER A 388 2.65 -15.42 -24.13
C SER A 388 1.64 -16.18 -23.26
N LEU A 389 0.98 -15.42 -22.39
CA LEU A 389 -0.09 -15.86 -21.51
C LEU A 389 -1.27 -14.94 -21.71
N GLY A 390 -2.47 -15.46 -21.85
CA GLY A 390 -3.63 -14.60 -22.04
C GLY A 390 -4.90 -15.24 -21.55
N PHE A 391 -5.99 -14.48 -21.64
CA PHE A 391 -7.33 -14.97 -21.37
C PHE A 391 -8.31 -14.42 -22.42
N GLY A 392 -9.20 -15.29 -22.89
CA GLY A 392 -10.28 -14.89 -23.80
C GLY A 392 -11.30 -14.01 -23.10
N ILE A 393 -11.84 -13.00 -23.79
CA ILE A 393 -12.89 -12.14 -23.23
C ILE A 393 -14.26 -12.81 -23.37
N ALA A 394 -14.67 -13.07 -24.62
CA ALA A 394 -15.95 -13.68 -24.94
C ALA A 394 -15.82 -14.70 -26.09
N LYS A 395 -16.84 -15.53 -26.22
CA LYS A 395 -17.01 -16.49 -27.32
C LYS A 395 -18.45 -16.58 -27.76
N ASP A 396 -18.66 -17.06 -28.97
CA ASP A 396 -20.00 -17.36 -29.47
C ASP A 396 -20.53 -18.72 -28.97
N ALA A 397 -21.75 -19.06 -29.38
CA ALA A 397 -22.39 -20.34 -29.03
C ALA A 397 -21.67 -21.58 -29.58
N SER A 398 -20.81 -21.43 -30.59
CA SER A 398 -19.99 -22.51 -31.15
C SER A 398 -18.67 -22.70 -30.39
N GLY A 399 -18.31 -21.73 -29.55
CA GLY A 399 -17.08 -21.73 -28.75
C GLY A 399 -15.94 -20.93 -29.37
N GLU A 400 -16.17 -20.27 -30.51
CA GLU A 400 -15.17 -19.46 -31.20
C GLU A 400 -15.01 -18.09 -30.52
N PRO A 401 -13.79 -17.53 -30.46
CA PRO A 401 -13.55 -16.23 -29.86
C PRO A 401 -14.38 -15.14 -30.54
N LEU A 402 -15.07 -14.32 -29.74
CA LEU A 402 -15.95 -13.26 -30.23
C LEU A 402 -15.40 -11.90 -29.78
N PRO A 403 -15.16 -10.95 -30.69
CA PRO A 403 -14.75 -9.60 -30.32
C PRO A 403 -15.90 -8.91 -29.58
N VAL A 404 -15.57 -8.31 -28.45
CA VAL A 404 -16.53 -7.58 -27.60
C VAL A 404 -15.93 -6.29 -27.11
N ASP A 405 -16.81 -5.39 -26.69
CA ASP A 405 -16.43 -4.11 -26.14
C ASP A 405 -16.03 -4.25 -24.66
N ILE A 406 -14.79 -3.86 -24.37
CA ILE A 406 -14.26 -3.72 -23.01
C ILE A 406 -13.86 -2.28 -22.69
N SER A 407 -14.19 -1.29 -23.52
CA SER A 407 -13.78 0.10 -23.30
C SER A 407 -14.28 0.64 -21.96
N ASN A 408 -15.43 0.15 -21.50
CA ASN A 408 -16.02 0.44 -20.19
C ASN A 408 -15.20 -0.06 -18.99
N TRP A 409 -14.18 -0.90 -19.20
CA TRP A 409 -13.27 -1.30 -18.14
C TRP A 409 -12.35 -0.17 -17.69
N ASN A 410 -12.17 0.87 -18.52
CA ASN A 410 -11.29 2.05 -18.37
C ASN A 410 -9.79 1.74 -18.19
N ALA A 411 -9.44 0.81 -17.29
CA ALA A 411 -8.09 0.31 -17.11
C ALA A 411 -8.08 -1.16 -16.65
N VAL A 412 -6.99 -1.85 -16.97
CA VAL A 412 -6.71 -3.21 -16.50
C VAL A 412 -5.49 -3.19 -15.59
N CYS A 413 -5.62 -3.73 -14.39
CA CYS A 413 -4.53 -3.81 -13.43
C CYS A 413 -4.05 -5.26 -13.24
N PHE A 414 -2.74 -5.41 -13.19
CA PHE A 414 -2.06 -6.69 -12.97
C PHE A 414 -1.26 -6.62 -11.67
N GLU A 415 -1.44 -7.62 -10.81
CA GLU A 415 -0.47 -7.94 -9.76
C GLU A 415 0.50 -8.97 -10.33
N TYR A 416 1.77 -8.61 -10.46
CA TYR A 416 2.75 -9.45 -11.14
C TYR A 416 4.17 -9.28 -10.60
N TYR A 417 5.03 -10.24 -10.92
CA TYR A 417 6.48 -10.08 -10.92
C TYR A 417 7.03 -10.60 -12.24
N SER A 418 8.15 -10.05 -12.70
CA SER A 418 8.86 -10.55 -13.88
C SER A 418 10.29 -10.04 -13.91
N GLU A 419 11.24 -10.89 -14.27
CA GLU A 419 12.65 -10.51 -14.39
C GLU A 419 12.93 -9.57 -15.56
N ILE A 420 12.05 -9.59 -16.57
CA ILE A 420 12.08 -8.68 -17.72
C ILE A 420 10.71 -8.00 -17.90
N PRO A 421 10.62 -6.92 -18.69
CA PRO A 421 9.33 -6.27 -18.92
C PRO A 421 8.32 -7.21 -19.61
N ILE A 422 7.04 -7.07 -19.26
CA ILE A 422 5.94 -7.76 -19.93
C ILE A 422 5.25 -6.78 -20.87
N ARG A 423 4.99 -7.21 -22.10
CA ARG A 423 4.16 -6.48 -23.08
C ARG A 423 2.72 -6.97 -22.96
N VAL A 424 1.79 -6.09 -22.59
CA VAL A 424 0.36 -6.40 -22.55
C VAL A 424 -0.24 -6.00 -23.89
N GLU A 425 -0.82 -6.93 -24.62
CA GLU A 425 -1.42 -6.75 -25.95
C GLU A 425 -2.94 -6.90 -25.87
N LEU A 426 -3.66 -6.00 -26.55
CA LEU A 426 -5.09 -6.16 -26.85
C LEU A 426 -5.20 -6.91 -28.17
N VAL A 427 -5.68 -8.15 -28.13
CA VAL A 427 -5.88 -8.96 -29.32
C VAL A 427 -7.25 -8.64 -29.89
N VAL A 428 -7.27 -8.15 -31.12
CA VAL A 428 -8.48 -7.75 -31.87
C VAL A 428 -8.61 -8.55 -33.15
N SER A 429 -9.79 -8.52 -33.78
CA SER A 429 -10.06 -9.23 -35.04
C SER A 429 -9.31 -8.64 -36.24
N ASP A 430 -9.16 -7.32 -36.30
CA ASP A 430 -8.41 -6.62 -37.36
C ASP A 430 -7.00 -6.28 -36.87
N THR A 431 -6.00 -6.97 -37.43
CA THR A 431 -4.58 -6.79 -37.09
C THR A 431 -3.82 -5.98 -38.15
N SER A 432 -4.50 -5.36 -39.12
CA SER A 432 -3.87 -4.63 -40.23
C SER A 432 -2.95 -3.49 -39.77
N ASP A 433 -3.28 -2.85 -38.64
CA ASP A 433 -2.48 -1.79 -38.00
C ASP A 433 -1.54 -2.32 -36.88
N GLY A 434 -1.47 -3.64 -36.72
CA GLY A 434 -0.78 -4.30 -35.61
C GLY A 434 -1.55 -4.23 -34.29
N MET A 435 -1.10 -4.99 -33.29
CA MET A 435 -1.79 -5.08 -32.00
C MET A 435 -1.41 -3.91 -31.07
N PRO A 436 -2.38 -3.17 -30.51
CA PRO A 436 -2.12 -2.22 -29.44
C PRO A 436 -1.47 -2.90 -28.26
N TRP A 437 -0.46 -2.25 -27.68
CA TRP A 437 0.24 -2.81 -26.54
C TRP A 437 0.72 -1.76 -25.55
N ALA A 438 0.85 -2.17 -24.30
CA ALA A 438 1.40 -1.38 -23.22
C ALA A 438 2.49 -2.16 -22.47
N LYS A 439 3.38 -1.45 -21.76
CA LYS A 439 4.53 -2.03 -21.07
C LYS A 439 4.27 -2.12 -19.56
N LEU A 440 4.42 -3.32 -19.02
CA LEU A 440 4.62 -3.55 -17.60
C LEU A 440 6.13 -3.64 -17.32
N PRO A 441 6.71 -2.76 -16.48
CA PRO A 441 8.13 -2.81 -16.14
C PRO A 441 8.54 -4.13 -15.48
N SER A 442 9.80 -4.55 -15.62
CA SER A 442 10.33 -5.67 -14.84
C SER A 442 10.28 -5.37 -13.34
N SER A 443 9.98 -6.38 -12.52
CA SER A 443 10.06 -6.30 -11.06
C SER A 443 10.42 -7.67 -10.48
N ARG A 444 11.44 -7.71 -9.62
CA ARG A 444 11.82 -8.92 -8.86
C ARG A 444 10.93 -9.18 -7.64
N MET A 445 10.00 -8.26 -7.36
CA MET A 445 8.99 -8.39 -6.31
C MET A 445 7.60 -8.26 -6.93
N ALA A 446 6.59 -8.84 -6.28
CA ALA A 446 5.21 -8.65 -6.72
C ALA A 446 4.82 -7.17 -6.61
N VAL A 447 4.30 -6.60 -7.68
CA VAL A 447 3.84 -5.21 -7.79
C VAL A 447 2.47 -5.17 -8.46
N LYS A 448 1.66 -4.16 -8.12
CA LYS A 448 0.41 -3.86 -8.83
C LYS A 448 0.65 -2.72 -9.82
N ARG A 449 0.26 -2.91 -11.08
CA ARG A 449 0.30 -1.86 -12.11
C ARG A 449 -0.98 -1.84 -12.91
N CYS A 450 -1.52 -0.66 -13.14
CA CYS A 450 -2.72 -0.42 -13.93
C CYS A 450 -2.35 0.19 -15.27
N LEU A 451 -3.04 -0.24 -16.32
CA LEU A 451 -2.89 0.22 -17.69
C LEU A 451 -4.25 0.72 -18.15
N ASP A 452 -4.43 2.04 -18.19
CA ASP A 452 -5.56 2.64 -18.91
C ASP A 452 -5.34 2.54 -20.43
N TRP A 453 -6.37 2.87 -21.21
CA TRP A 453 -6.27 2.85 -22.67
C TRP A 453 -5.22 3.81 -23.24
N GLY A 454 -4.95 4.93 -22.56
CA GLY A 454 -3.90 5.89 -22.95
C GLY A 454 -2.47 5.34 -22.85
N HIS A 455 -2.24 4.27 -22.08
CA HIS A 455 -0.95 3.59 -22.01
C HIS A 455 -0.65 2.73 -23.24
N PHE A 456 -1.66 2.33 -24.00
CA PHE A 456 -1.47 1.48 -25.17
C PHE A 456 -0.99 2.29 -26.37
N ARG A 457 -0.06 1.70 -27.12
CA ARG A 457 0.53 2.26 -28.34
C ARG A 457 0.41 1.25 -29.46
N LEU A 458 0.27 1.73 -30.68
CA LEU A 458 0.38 0.89 -31.88
C LEU A 458 1.86 0.67 -32.25
N PRO A 459 2.21 -0.42 -32.96
CA PRO A 459 3.55 -0.63 -33.49
C PRO A 459 4.00 0.54 -34.37
N LYS A 460 5.28 0.92 -34.32
CA LYS A 460 5.80 2.11 -35.03
C LYS A 460 5.53 2.11 -36.54
N ASP A 461 5.44 0.93 -37.16
CA ASP A 461 5.21 0.78 -38.61
C ASP A 461 3.75 1.06 -39.03
N SER A 462 2.84 1.25 -38.07
CA SER A 462 1.44 1.60 -38.31
C SER A 462 1.19 3.11 -38.46
N ILE A 463 2.23 3.93 -38.26
CA ILE A 463 2.20 5.38 -38.38
C ILE A 463 2.94 5.76 -39.67
N ALA A 464 2.22 6.31 -40.65
CA ALA A 464 2.86 6.78 -41.88
C ALA A 464 3.85 7.91 -41.53
N PRO A 465 5.12 7.83 -41.95
CA PRO A 465 6.06 8.92 -41.72
C PRO A 465 5.60 10.18 -42.46
N TYR A 466 5.82 11.36 -41.87
CA TYR A 466 5.64 12.63 -42.57
C TYR A 466 6.67 12.71 -43.70
N GLU A 467 6.25 12.56 -44.96
CA GLU A 467 7.12 12.58 -46.14
C GLU A 467 7.43 14.00 -46.68
N GLY A 468 7.09 15.06 -45.94
CA GLY A 468 7.34 16.43 -46.38
C GLY A 468 8.77 16.92 -46.07
N GLU A 469 9.46 17.50 -47.06
CA GLU A 469 10.70 18.24 -46.83
C GLU A 469 10.44 19.48 -45.97
N ILE A 470 11.25 19.69 -44.92
CA ILE A 470 11.16 20.87 -44.06
C ILE A 470 11.94 22.00 -44.73
N ASN A 471 11.24 22.89 -45.42
CA ASN A 471 11.85 23.99 -46.17
C ASN A 471 11.68 25.35 -45.46
N ASP A 472 10.68 25.48 -44.59
CA ASP A 472 10.49 26.68 -43.78
C ASP A 472 9.82 26.43 -42.40
N MET A 473 9.61 27.52 -41.66
CA MET A 473 9.00 27.52 -40.32
C MET A 473 7.48 27.19 -40.35
N SER A 474 6.83 27.30 -41.51
CA SER A 474 5.45 26.84 -41.71
C SER A 474 5.39 25.32 -41.81
N ASP A 475 6.43 24.67 -42.35
CA ASP A 475 6.55 23.21 -42.38
C ASP A 475 6.80 22.62 -40.99
N VAL A 476 7.51 23.33 -40.10
CA VAL A 476 7.59 22.96 -38.67
C VAL A 476 6.22 23.02 -38.00
N THR A 477 5.40 24.01 -38.35
CA THR A 477 4.03 24.14 -37.84
C THR A 477 3.13 23.00 -38.36
N LYS A 478 3.25 22.63 -39.64
CA LYS A 478 2.57 21.47 -40.22
C LYS A 478 3.03 20.16 -39.58
N MET A 479 4.31 20.02 -39.27
CA MET A 479 4.86 18.86 -38.57
C MET A 479 4.32 18.75 -37.13
N MET A 480 4.19 19.87 -36.41
CA MET A 480 3.54 19.90 -35.09
C MET A 480 2.05 19.56 -35.18
N MET A 481 1.33 20.08 -36.17
CA MET A 481 -0.07 19.71 -36.41
C MET A 481 -0.21 18.24 -36.81
N HIS A 482 0.71 17.68 -37.60
CA HIS A 482 0.76 16.27 -37.95
C HIS A 482 1.01 15.40 -36.72
N GLY A 483 1.91 15.81 -35.81
CA GLY A 483 2.13 15.11 -34.54
C GLY A 483 0.89 15.08 -33.64
N SER A 484 0.16 16.20 -33.55
CA SER A 484 -1.11 16.26 -32.80
C SER A 484 -2.22 15.43 -33.45
N TYR A 485 -2.28 15.41 -34.78
CA TYR A 485 -3.25 14.61 -35.55
C TYR A 485 -2.99 13.11 -35.39
N GLU A 486 -1.73 12.67 -35.49
CA GLU A 486 -1.35 11.28 -35.30
C GLU A 486 -1.57 10.81 -33.86
N ALA A 487 -1.34 11.65 -32.85
CA ALA A 487 -1.65 11.31 -31.45
C ALA A 487 -3.15 11.04 -31.25
N SER A 488 -4.02 11.92 -31.78
CA SER A 488 -5.47 11.75 -31.72
C SER A 488 -5.95 10.51 -32.49
N ARG A 489 -5.33 10.21 -33.64
CA ARG A 489 -5.63 9.00 -34.43
C ARG A 489 -5.21 7.72 -33.71
N ILE A 490 -4.09 7.73 -32.99
CA ILE A 490 -3.64 6.60 -32.18
C ILE A 490 -4.62 6.35 -31.02
N GLU A 491 -5.05 7.40 -30.33
CA GLU A 491 -6.06 7.30 -29.27
C GLU A 491 -7.37 6.68 -29.81
N GLU A 492 -7.87 7.19 -30.95
CA GLU A 492 -9.08 6.65 -31.60
C GLU A 492 -8.92 5.17 -31.97
N LYS A 493 -7.77 4.77 -32.53
CA LYS A 493 -7.51 3.37 -32.90
C LYS A 493 -7.41 2.45 -31.68
N VAL A 494 -6.79 2.91 -30.59
CA VAL A 494 -6.70 2.15 -29.34
C VAL A 494 -8.07 2.00 -28.68
N GLU A 495 -8.88 3.05 -28.68
CA GLU A 495 -10.25 2.99 -28.18
C GLU A 495 -11.10 2.04 -29.02
N ASN A 496 -10.97 2.09 -30.36
CA ASN A 496 -11.62 1.14 -31.26
C ASN A 496 -11.16 -0.30 -31.03
N ALA A 497 -9.89 -0.50 -30.69
CA ALA A 497 -9.39 -1.82 -30.33
C ALA A 497 -10.00 -2.34 -29.02
N ALA A 498 -10.16 -1.48 -28.00
CA ALA A 498 -10.88 -1.83 -26.79
C ALA A 498 -12.34 -2.24 -27.07
N LYS A 499 -12.98 -1.63 -28.07
CA LYS A 499 -14.35 -1.98 -28.52
C LYS A 499 -14.47 -3.32 -29.25
N GLN A 500 -13.35 -3.90 -29.68
CA GLN A 500 -13.31 -5.13 -30.49
C GLN A 500 -12.32 -6.15 -29.93
N THR A 501 -12.10 -6.14 -28.61
CA THR A 501 -11.10 -7.01 -27.99
C THR A 501 -11.63 -8.45 -27.88
N ILE A 502 -10.79 -9.39 -28.33
CA ILE A 502 -11.01 -10.84 -28.28
C ILE A 502 -10.32 -11.44 -27.05
N SER A 503 -9.10 -10.99 -26.75
CA SER A 503 -8.34 -11.44 -25.58
C SER A 503 -7.32 -10.40 -25.12
N VAL A 504 -6.94 -10.48 -23.85
CA VAL A 504 -5.80 -9.73 -23.31
C VAL A 504 -4.63 -10.70 -23.16
N ARG A 505 -3.45 -10.31 -23.69
CA ARG A 505 -2.27 -11.18 -23.77
C ARG A 505 -1.05 -10.51 -23.15
N LEU A 506 -0.43 -11.18 -22.19
CA LEU A 506 0.84 -10.84 -21.57
C LEU A 506 1.96 -11.58 -22.30
N LYS A 507 2.77 -10.83 -23.04
CA LYS A 507 3.88 -11.34 -23.84
C LYS A 507 5.21 -11.03 -23.17
N ILE A 508 5.98 -12.06 -22.88
CA ILE A 508 7.34 -11.99 -22.33
C ILE A 508 8.29 -12.20 -23.51
N GLN A 509 9.02 -11.15 -23.88
CA GLN A 509 9.83 -11.10 -25.09
C GLN A 509 11.14 -10.39 -24.81
N ASP A 510 12.24 -10.93 -25.34
CA ASP A 510 13.57 -10.37 -25.24
C ASP A 510 14.38 -10.74 -26.49
N GLU A 511 15.30 -9.88 -26.91
CA GLU A 511 16.22 -10.18 -28.02
C GLU A 511 17.28 -11.21 -27.61
N VAL A 512 17.52 -11.35 -26.30
CA VAL A 512 18.53 -12.24 -25.71
C VAL A 512 17.90 -13.57 -25.33
N ASP A 513 18.50 -14.65 -25.84
CA ASP A 513 18.17 -16.01 -25.39
C ASP A 513 18.44 -16.15 -23.88
N GLY A 514 17.46 -16.63 -23.13
CA GLY A 514 17.54 -16.64 -21.67
C GLY A 514 16.38 -17.34 -20.99
N ASP A 515 16.57 -17.67 -19.71
CA ASP A 515 15.53 -18.20 -18.84
C ASP A 515 15.10 -17.08 -17.88
N TYR A 516 13.83 -16.68 -17.92
CA TYR A 516 13.28 -15.57 -17.15
C TYR A 516 12.09 -15.98 -16.30
N ARG A 517 12.13 -15.66 -15.01
CA ARG A 517 11.03 -15.94 -14.08
C ARG A 517 9.93 -14.89 -14.18
N PHE A 518 8.68 -15.35 -14.07
CA PHE A 518 7.52 -14.47 -14.02
C PHE A 518 6.39 -15.07 -13.17
N GLY A 519 5.47 -14.22 -12.73
CA GLY A 519 4.19 -14.65 -12.22
C GLY A 519 3.14 -13.56 -12.13
N ILE A 520 1.87 -13.96 -12.22
CA ILE A 520 0.67 -13.12 -12.17
C ILE A 520 -0.19 -13.59 -11.00
N GLY A 521 -0.44 -12.71 -10.02
CA GLY A 521 -1.17 -13.00 -8.79
C GLY A 521 -2.66 -12.65 -8.86
N ALA A 522 -3.03 -11.56 -9.52
CA ALA A 522 -4.41 -11.10 -9.64
C ALA A 522 -4.61 -10.16 -10.83
N ILE A 523 -5.85 -10.08 -11.31
CA ILE A 523 -6.28 -9.11 -12.34
C ILE A 523 -7.48 -8.32 -11.82
N HIS A 524 -7.41 -7.00 -11.95
CA HIS A 524 -8.46 -6.07 -11.52
C HIS A 524 -8.88 -5.17 -12.68
N MET A 525 -10.13 -4.72 -12.63
CA MET A 525 -10.64 -3.62 -13.44
C MET A 525 -10.65 -2.34 -12.60
N MET A 526 -10.54 -1.17 -13.22
CA MET A 526 -10.52 0.11 -12.51
C MET A 526 -11.27 1.20 -13.28
N PHE A 527 -12.23 1.87 -12.63
CA PHE A 527 -13.03 2.93 -13.24
C PHE A 527 -12.40 4.31 -13.09
N ILE A 528 -12.52 5.13 -14.14
CA ILE A 528 -12.06 6.53 -14.19
C ILE A 528 -13.22 7.36 -14.77
N ASP A 529 -13.53 8.52 -14.19
CA ASP A 529 -14.54 9.46 -14.67
C ASP A 529 -14.04 10.30 -15.84
N GLU A 530 -14.95 11.09 -16.40
CA GLU A 530 -14.71 12.07 -17.47
C GLU A 530 -13.66 13.15 -17.10
N ASN A 531 -13.28 13.28 -15.82
CA ASN A 531 -12.25 14.19 -15.33
C ASN A 531 -10.92 13.49 -15.04
N GLY A 532 -10.79 12.19 -15.31
CA GLY A 532 -9.59 11.42 -14.98
C GLY A 532 -9.51 11.00 -13.50
N ALA A 533 -10.56 11.22 -12.71
CA ALA A 533 -10.64 10.83 -11.31
C ALA A 533 -11.28 9.44 -11.14
N PHE A 534 -10.86 8.66 -10.15
CA PHE A 534 -11.38 7.30 -9.96
C PHE A 534 -12.86 7.31 -9.55
N ILE A 535 -13.75 6.65 -10.31
CA ILE A 535 -15.17 6.49 -9.93
C ILE A 535 -15.28 5.31 -8.96
N ARG A 536 -15.84 5.57 -7.78
CA ARG A 536 -16.44 4.52 -6.94
C ARG A 536 -17.95 4.52 -7.14
N ASP A 537 -18.50 3.31 -7.27
CA ASP A 537 -19.93 2.97 -7.19
C ASP A 537 -20.88 3.48 -8.29
N TRP A 538 -21.33 2.54 -9.11
CA TRP A 538 -22.65 2.53 -9.75
C TRP A 538 -23.52 1.46 -9.07
N GLN A 539 -23.83 1.63 -7.78
CA GLN A 539 -24.84 0.81 -7.08
C GLN A 539 -25.75 1.59 -6.12
N THR A 540 -25.94 2.89 -6.34
CA THR A 540 -27.09 3.59 -5.75
C THR A 540 -27.79 4.42 -6.82
N GLU A 541 -28.64 3.75 -7.62
CA GLU A 541 -29.94 4.23 -8.11
C GLU A 541 -30.45 3.27 -9.19
N TRP A 542 -31.26 2.27 -8.79
CA TRP A 542 -32.51 1.80 -9.43
C TRP A 542 -33.37 1.11 -8.37
#